data_AF-A0A0S4KW65-F1
#
_entry.id   AF-A0A0S4KW65-F1
#
_cell.length_a   1.000
_cell.length_b   1.000
_cell.length_c   1.000
_cell.angle_alpha   90.00
_cell.angle_beta   90.00
_cell.angle_gamma   90.00
#
_symmetry.space_group_name_H-M   'P 1'
#
loop_
_entity.id
_entity.type
_entity.pdbx_description
1 polymer ?
#
loop_
_entity_poly.entity_id
_entity_poly.type
_entity_poly.pdbx_seq_one_letter_code
_entity_poly.pdbx_strand_id
1 'polypeptide(L)'
;MSTLLSVCRFFPAFLFLFVLSCGHDPRVENLETSVGRLAQADMIRQFGYPQRLKRLPPKNTEVWEYEFLAGDSRCVGYRIYFDEDQRSERWEKTTCR
;
A
#
# COMPACT_ATOMS: atom_id res chain seq x y z
N MET A 1 41.13 5.07 -49.12
CA MET A 1 40.13 5.29 -48.06
C MET A 1 39.00 4.30 -48.30
N SER A 2 38.97 3.24 -47.50
CA SER A 2 38.05 2.13 -47.65
C SER A 2 36.73 2.43 -46.93
N THR A 3 35.62 2.44 -47.64
CA THR A 3 34.29 2.30 -47.03
C THR A 3 33.54 1.21 -47.79
N LEU A 4 33.61 0.01 -47.22
CA LEU A 4 32.81 -1.13 -47.64
C LEU A 4 32.05 -1.64 -46.41
N LEU A 5 30.77 -1.94 -46.67
CA LEU A 5 29.94 -2.97 -46.07
C LEU A 5 29.21 -2.72 -44.73
N SER A 6 27.93 -3.09 -44.83
CA SER A 6 27.15 -3.85 -43.85
C SER A 6 26.45 -3.08 -42.74
N VAL A 7 25.22 -3.39 -42.32
CA VAL A 7 24.17 -4.34 -42.72
C VAL A 7 22.99 -4.07 -41.75
N CYS A 8 21.79 -4.56 -42.10
CA CYS A 8 20.65 -4.82 -41.20
C CYS A 8 19.77 -3.64 -40.74
N ARG A 9 18.62 -3.54 -41.43
CA ARG A 9 17.27 -3.53 -40.86
C ARG A 9 17.20 -3.76 -39.34
N PHE A 10 16.54 -2.86 -38.62
CA PHE A 10 15.59 -3.17 -37.54
C PHE A 10 14.70 -1.93 -37.29
N PHE A 11 13.48 -1.94 -37.84
CA PHE A 11 12.34 -1.32 -37.16
C PHE A 11 12.06 -2.19 -35.90
N PRO A 12 11.57 -1.68 -34.75
CA PRO A 12 10.44 -0.75 -34.70
C PRO A 12 10.45 0.30 -33.55
N ALA A 13 9.40 1.12 -33.55
CA ALA A 13 9.02 2.13 -32.58
C ALA A 13 8.82 1.61 -31.14
N PHE A 14 9.90 1.47 -30.36
CA PHE A 14 9.79 0.89 -29.00
C PHE A 14 10.79 1.48 -27.99
N LEU A 15 10.93 2.81 -27.93
CA LEU A 15 11.85 3.48 -26.98
C LEU A 15 11.20 4.71 -26.33
N PHE A 16 9.99 4.55 -25.80
CA PHE A 16 9.31 5.56 -24.96
C PHE A 16 8.50 4.89 -23.83
N LEU A 17 9.09 3.90 -23.15
CA LEU A 17 8.42 3.12 -22.08
C LEU A 17 9.18 3.09 -20.75
N PHE A 18 10.02 4.08 -20.44
CA PHE A 18 10.91 4.00 -19.28
C PHE A 18 10.98 5.26 -18.42
N VAL A 19 9.86 5.91 -18.06
CA VAL A 19 9.89 6.85 -16.93
C VAL A 19 8.55 7.00 -16.19
N LEU A 20 7.94 5.89 -15.74
CA LEU A 20 6.84 5.93 -14.77
C LEU A 20 7.06 4.88 -13.68
N SER A 21 8.24 4.88 -13.06
CA SER A 21 8.39 4.24 -11.75
C SER A 21 7.82 5.19 -10.71
N CYS A 22 6.51 5.36 -10.71
CA CYS A 22 5.81 5.98 -9.58
C CYS A 22 6.10 5.08 -8.37
N GLY A 23 6.62 5.65 -7.28
CA GLY A 23 6.94 4.93 -6.06
C GLY A 23 5.69 4.31 -5.45
N HIS A 24 5.32 3.15 -5.96
CA HIS A 24 4.14 2.40 -5.62
C HIS A 24 4.44 1.60 -4.35
N ASP A 25 3.78 1.90 -3.24
CA ASP A 25 3.92 1.09 -2.03
C ASP A 25 2.81 0.02 -2.02
N PRO A 26 3.13 -1.24 -2.40
CA PRO A 26 2.13 -2.30 -2.49
C PRO A 26 1.51 -2.65 -1.13
N ARG A 27 2.16 -2.31 0.00
CA ARG A 27 1.59 -2.63 1.33
C ARG A 27 0.37 -1.77 1.62
N VAL A 28 0.40 -0.51 1.19
CA VAL A 28 -0.69 0.44 1.42
C VAL A 28 -1.95 0.03 0.66
N GLU A 29 -1.83 -0.26 -0.64
CA GLU A 29 -2.98 -0.71 -1.44
C GLU A 29 -3.51 -2.07 -1.02
N ASN A 30 -2.62 -2.99 -0.63
CA ASN A 30 -3.03 -4.27 -0.08
C ASN A 30 -3.85 -4.10 1.20
N LEU A 31 -3.53 -3.11 2.04
CA LEU A 31 -4.33 -2.82 3.23
C LEU A 31 -5.72 -2.29 2.84
N GLU A 32 -5.79 -1.29 1.97
CA GLU A 32 -7.06 -0.68 1.57
C GLU A 32 -8.04 -1.70 0.94
N THR A 33 -7.51 -2.66 0.18
CA THR A 33 -8.28 -3.70 -0.53
C THR A 33 -8.60 -4.93 0.32
N SER A 34 -7.90 -5.14 1.44
CA SER A 34 -8.08 -6.33 2.30
C SER A 34 -9.00 -6.10 3.49
N VAL A 35 -9.13 -4.85 3.95
CA VAL A 35 -10.09 -4.46 4.99
C VAL A 35 -11.51 -4.82 4.56
N GLY A 36 -12.32 -5.34 5.49
CA GLY A 36 -13.64 -5.91 5.21
C GLY A 36 -13.61 -7.43 5.06
N ARG A 37 -12.41 -8.04 4.91
CA ARG A 37 -12.25 -9.50 4.75
C ARG A 37 -11.35 -10.11 5.82
N LEU A 38 -10.40 -9.34 6.33
CA LEU A 38 -9.41 -9.82 7.30
C LEU A 38 -9.90 -9.71 8.74
N ALA A 39 -9.60 -10.74 9.53
CA ALA A 39 -9.68 -10.68 10.99
C ALA A 39 -8.41 -10.04 11.57
N GLN A 40 -8.46 -9.63 12.83
CA GLN A 40 -7.32 -9.06 13.56
C GLN A 40 -6.03 -9.90 13.44
N ALA A 41 -6.14 -11.23 13.58
CA ALA A 41 -4.98 -12.12 13.48
C ALA A 41 -4.31 -12.08 12.10
N ASP A 42 -5.11 -12.01 11.03
CA ASP A 42 -4.59 -11.95 9.66
C ASP A 42 -4.00 -10.57 9.34
N MET A 43 -4.61 -9.51 9.86
CA MET A 43 -4.04 -8.16 9.80
C MET A 43 -2.64 -8.12 10.44
N ILE A 44 -2.47 -8.71 11.62
CA ILE A 44 -1.17 -8.79 12.29
C ILE A 44 -0.17 -9.58 11.47
N ARG A 45 -0.58 -10.71 10.88
CA ARG A 45 0.31 -11.54 10.04
C ARG A 45 0.78 -10.82 8.78
N GLN A 46 -0.09 -10.04 8.14
CA GLN A 46 0.22 -9.38 6.87
C GLN A 46 0.89 -8.02 7.05
N PHE A 47 0.44 -7.23 8.03
CA PHE A 47 0.86 -5.83 8.19
C PHE A 47 1.70 -5.58 9.44
N GLY A 48 1.74 -6.54 10.37
CA GLY A 48 2.37 -6.38 11.68
C GLY A 48 1.39 -5.85 12.74
N TYR A 49 1.88 -5.67 13.96
CA TYR A 49 1.10 -5.03 15.01
C TYR A 49 0.88 -3.54 14.70
N PRO A 50 -0.29 -2.97 15.06
CA PRO A 50 -0.53 -1.55 14.87
C PRO A 50 0.34 -0.71 15.80
N GLN A 51 0.68 0.51 15.36
CA GLN A 51 1.42 1.46 16.20
C GLN A 51 0.59 1.94 17.37
N ARG A 52 -0.73 2.05 17.22
CA ARG A 52 -1.64 2.42 18.32
C ARG A 52 -2.92 1.58 18.29
N LEU A 53 -3.35 1.18 19.48
CA LEU A 53 -4.62 0.51 19.71
C LEU A 53 -5.48 1.40 20.60
N LYS A 54 -6.71 1.68 20.15
CA LYS A 54 -7.70 2.49 20.87
C LYS A 54 -9.00 1.70 20.98
N ARG A 55 -9.76 1.98 22.03
CA ARG A 55 -11.15 1.53 22.16
C ARG A 55 -12.04 2.76 22.25
N LEU A 56 -12.97 2.88 21.32
CA LEU A 56 -13.87 4.02 21.24
C LEU A 56 -15.20 3.71 21.96
N PRO A 57 -15.64 4.53 22.93
CA PRO A 57 -17.01 4.50 23.42
C PRO A 57 -17.98 4.96 22.31
N PRO A 58 -19.28 4.58 22.33
CA PRO A 58 -19.99 3.88 23.39
C PRO A 58 -19.97 2.34 23.28
N LYS A 59 -19.65 1.78 22.11
CA LYS A 59 -19.69 0.32 21.86
C LYS A 59 -18.39 -0.42 22.19
N ASN A 60 -17.40 0.26 22.78
CA ASN A 60 -16.04 -0.25 22.97
C ASN A 60 -15.42 -0.78 21.66
N THR A 61 -15.73 -0.13 20.54
CA THR A 61 -15.21 -0.50 19.22
C THR A 61 -13.70 -0.43 19.22
N GLU A 62 -13.06 -1.53 18.85
CA GLU A 62 -11.61 -1.59 18.77
C GLU A 62 -11.15 -0.92 17.47
N VAL A 63 -10.14 -0.08 17.61
CA VAL A 63 -9.63 0.76 16.53
C VAL A 63 -8.12 0.69 16.53
N TRP A 64 -7.55 0.32 15.40
CA TRP A 64 -6.12 0.22 15.22
C TRP A 64 -5.63 1.33 14.30
N GLU A 65 -4.51 1.95 14.65
CA GLU A 65 -3.85 2.95 13.81
C GLU A 65 -2.54 2.37 13.28
N TYR A 66 -2.42 2.36 11.95
CA TYR A 66 -1.24 1.99 11.21
C TYR A 66 -0.60 3.22 10.59
N GLU A 67 0.73 3.28 10.59
CA GLU A 67 1.49 4.30 9.87
C GLU A 67 2.48 3.61 8.92
N PHE A 68 2.43 3.98 7.65
CA PHE A 68 3.30 3.45 6.60
C PHE A 68 4.13 4.56 5.99
N LEU A 69 5.37 4.24 5.64
CA LEU A 69 6.25 5.11 4.87
C LEU A 69 6.04 4.80 3.38
N ALA A 70 5.17 5.57 2.72
CA ALA A 70 5.01 5.49 1.28
C ALA A 70 6.19 6.17 0.56
N GLY A 71 6.35 5.88 -0.74
CA GLY A 71 7.40 6.44 -1.59
C GLY A 71 7.59 7.96 -1.42
N ASP A 72 8.83 8.42 -1.57
CA ASP A 72 9.29 9.80 -1.29
C ASP A 72 9.26 10.21 0.19
N SER A 73 9.41 9.27 1.13
CA SER A 73 9.39 9.52 2.59
C SER A 73 8.07 10.13 3.09
N ARG A 74 6.98 9.93 2.34
CA ARG A 74 5.66 10.41 2.71
C ARG A 74 5.02 9.43 3.69
N CYS A 75 4.79 9.89 4.91
CA CYS A 75 4.09 9.09 5.89
C CYS A 75 2.58 9.14 5.63
N VAL A 76 1.94 7.97 5.59
CA VAL A 76 0.49 7.82 5.45
C VAL A 76 -0.05 7.02 6.64
N GLY A 77 -1.01 7.62 7.35
CA GLY A 77 -1.70 6.97 8.47
C GLY A 77 -3.01 6.34 8.02
N TYR A 78 -3.36 5.22 8.64
CA TYR A 78 -4.61 4.54 8.46
C TYR A 78 -5.21 4.19 9.80
N ARG A 79 -6.52 4.36 9.93
CA ARG A 79 -7.30 3.93 11.08
C ARG A 79 -8.26 2.83 10.64
N ILE A 80 -8.16 1.66 11.26
CA ILE A 80 -8.97 0.48 10.97
C ILE A 80 -9.93 0.26 12.12
N TYR A 81 -11.20 0.07 11.80
CA TYR A 81 -12.26 -0.20 12.76
C TYR A 81 -12.64 -1.67 12.69
N PHE A 82 -12.85 -2.28 13.84
CA PHE A 82 -13.24 -3.67 13.97
C PHE A 82 -14.65 -3.80 14.54
N ASP A 83 -15.37 -4.80 14.06
CA ASP A 83 -16.65 -5.19 14.62
C ASP A 83 -16.49 -6.00 15.93
N GLU A 84 -17.62 -6.45 16.50
CA GLU A 84 -17.65 -7.24 17.72
C GLU A 84 -17.01 -8.64 17.55
N ASP A 85 -16.96 -9.15 16.30
CA ASP A 85 -16.33 -10.42 15.93
C ASP A 85 -14.83 -10.26 15.58
N GLN A 86 -14.25 -9.08 15.86
CA GLN A 86 -12.86 -8.74 15.56
C GLN A 86 -12.50 -8.83 14.08
N ARG A 87 -13.48 -8.63 13.19
CA ARG A 87 -13.27 -8.50 11.75
C ARG A 87 -13.12 -7.04 11.39
N SER A 88 -12.19 -6.77 10.48
CA SER A 88 -12.01 -5.43 9.94
C SER A 88 -13.26 -5.06 9.15
N GLU A 89 -13.87 -3.92 9.49
CA GLU A 89 -15.13 -3.47 8.87
C GLU A 89 -14.85 -2.33 7.87
N ARG A 90 -14.09 -1.32 8.32
CA ARG A 90 -13.82 -0.11 7.55
C ARG A 90 -12.47 0.50 7.91
N TRP A 91 -11.96 1.33 7.01
CA TRP A 91 -10.74 2.10 7.20
C TRP A 91 -10.93 3.58 6.87
N GLU A 92 -10.10 4.42 7.48
CA GLU A 92 -10.02 5.86 7.22
C GLU A 92 -8.56 6.28 7.06
N LYS A 93 -8.25 7.14 6.09
CA LYS A 93 -6.95 7.79 5.98
C LYS A 93 -6.79 8.82 7.10
N THR A 94 -5.64 8.82 7.75
CA THR A 94 -5.28 9.79 8.80
C THR A 94 -3.92 10.40 8.51
N THR A 95 -3.66 11.55 9.11
CA THR A 95 -2.30 12.09 9.16
C THR A 95 -1.44 11.21 10.06
N CYS A 96 -0.19 10.98 9.70
CA CYS A 96 0.79 10.42 10.63
C CYS A 96 1.01 11.38 11.80
N ARG A 97 1.39 10.82 12.95
CA ARG A 97 1.42 11.59 14.19
C ARG A 97 2.59 11.23 15.09
#